data_AF-A0A820ETN9-F1
#
_entry.id   AF-A0A820ETN9-F1
#
_cell.length_a   1.000
_cell.length_b   1.000
_cell.length_c   1.000
_cell.angle_alpha   90.00
_cell.angle_beta   90.00
_cell.angle_gamma   90.00
#
_symmetry.space_group_name_H-M   'P 1'
#
loop_
_entity.id
_entity.type
_entity.pdbx_description
1 polymer ?
#
loop_
_entity_poly.entity_id
_entity_poly.type
_entity_poly.pdbx_seq_one_letter_code
_entity_poly.pdbx_strand_id
1 'polypeptide(L)'
;ESDPYKGNHGWDNTVPSMQAIFMARGPSFNKNVQIRSLNNVDIYHIACHILKINPNPHATAGSLVNLTSLFPPKETVSTTTTSESSSLTTEIFFE
;
A
#
# COMPACT_ATOMS: atom_id res chain seq x y z
N GLU A 1 -33.61 18.89 -24.64
CA GLU A 1 -33.40 17.49 -25.06
C GLU A 1 -32.95 16.68 -23.87
N SER A 2 -33.43 15.45 -23.73
CA SER A 2 -32.94 14.53 -22.69
C SER A 2 -31.57 14.01 -23.10
N ASP A 3 -30.56 14.16 -22.23
CA ASP A 3 -29.26 13.50 -22.41
C ASP A 3 -29.49 12.00 -22.68
N PRO A 4 -29.03 11.45 -23.82
CA PRO A 4 -29.21 10.04 -24.15
C PRO A 4 -28.49 9.12 -23.16
N TYR A 5 -27.56 9.65 -22.35
CA TYR A 5 -26.82 8.89 -21.35
C TYR A 5 -27.46 9.07 -19.97
N LYS A 6 -28.18 8.03 -19.52
CA LYS A 6 -28.81 7.99 -18.18
C LYS A 6 -27.81 7.93 -17.01
N GLY A 7 -26.52 7.80 -17.31
CA GLY A 7 -25.41 7.86 -16.37
C GLY A 7 -24.17 8.29 -17.13
N ASN A 8 -23.36 9.15 -16.51
CA ASN A 8 -22.14 9.67 -17.07
C ASN A 8 -21.12 9.89 -15.93
N HIS A 9 -19.87 10.20 -16.25
CA HIS A 9 -18.80 10.43 -15.28
C HIS A 9 -17.72 11.35 -15.88
N GLY A 10 -16.65 11.61 -15.13
CA GLY A 10 -15.54 12.45 -15.59
C GLY A 10 -15.66 13.93 -15.22
N TRP A 11 -16.62 14.27 -14.38
CA TRP A 11 -16.64 15.56 -13.68
C TRP A 11 -15.53 15.64 -12.62
N ASP A 12 -15.50 16.77 -11.92
CA ASP A 12 -14.59 17.03 -10.81
C ASP A 12 -14.57 15.86 -9.80
N ASN A 13 -13.37 15.37 -9.50
CA ASN A 13 -13.14 14.22 -8.63
C ASN A 13 -13.46 14.49 -7.16
N THR A 14 -13.68 15.75 -6.79
CA THR A 14 -14.15 16.14 -5.45
C THR A 14 -15.63 15.83 -5.24
N VAL A 15 -16.42 15.67 -6.30
CA VAL A 15 -17.85 15.36 -6.20
C VAL A 15 -18.03 13.93 -5.65
N PRO A 16 -18.85 13.71 -4.59
CA PRO A 16 -19.00 12.40 -3.97
C PRO A 16 -19.42 11.27 -4.94
N SER A 17 -20.23 11.57 -5.97
CA SER A 17 -20.64 10.57 -6.96
C SER A 17 -19.52 10.12 -7.90
N MET A 18 -18.39 10.85 -7.95
CA MET A 18 -17.20 10.52 -8.74
C MET A 18 -16.12 9.79 -7.93
N GLN A 19 -16.31 9.62 -6.61
CA GLN A 19 -15.36 8.95 -5.74
C GLN A 19 -15.53 7.44 -5.81
N ALA A 20 -14.41 6.73 -5.92
CA ALA A 20 -14.39 5.26 -5.96
C ALA A 20 -14.29 4.65 -4.56
N ILE A 21 -14.57 3.34 -4.47
CA ILE A 21 -14.39 2.56 -3.25
C ILE A 21 -12.99 1.94 -3.26
N PHE A 22 -12.32 1.95 -2.11
CA PHE A 22 -11.10 1.19 -1.87
C PHE A 22 -11.35 0.17 -0.74
N MET A 23 -11.07 -1.09 -1.01
CA MET A 23 -11.16 -2.17 -0.02
C MET A 23 -9.95 -3.10 -0.18
N ALA A 24 -9.31 -3.44 0.94
CA ALA A 24 -8.16 -4.33 0.95
C ALA A 24 -8.23 -5.30 2.13
N ARG A 25 -7.75 -6.52 1.91
CA ARG A 25 -7.63 -7.56 2.95
C ARG A 25 -6.38 -8.36 2.68
N GLY A 26 -5.57 -8.58 3.71
CA GLY A 26 -4.37 -9.41 3.62
C GLY A 26 -3.49 -9.27 4.86
N PRO A 27 -2.44 -10.09 4.98
CA PRO A 27 -1.52 -10.06 6.12
C PRO A 27 -0.74 -8.75 6.21
N SER A 28 -0.54 -8.06 5.08
CA SER A 28 0.14 -6.77 5.04
C SER A 28 -0.71 -5.62 5.57
N PHE A 29 -2.03 -5.80 5.74
CA PHE A 29 -2.92 -4.74 6.21
C PHE A 29 -3.35 -4.99 7.66
N ASN A 30 -3.49 -3.91 8.42
CA ASN A 30 -4.16 -3.95 9.72
C ASN A 30 -5.63 -4.35 9.54
N LYS A 31 -6.13 -5.15 10.49
CA LYS A 31 -7.53 -5.59 10.49
C LYS A 31 -8.43 -4.48 10.99
N ASN A 32 -9.64 -4.39 10.43
CA ASN A 32 -10.71 -3.48 10.86
C ASN A 32 -10.34 -1.99 10.87
N VAL A 33 -9.44 -1.58 9.97
CA VAL A 33 -9.10 -0.16 9.79
C VAL A 33 -10.04 0.47 8.76
N GLN A 34 -10.63 1.60 9.12
CA GLN A 34 -11.31 2.50 8.19
C GLN A 34 -10.55 3.82 8.14
N ILE A 35 -10.34 4.34 6.94
CA ILE A 35 -9.75 5.65 6.71
C ILE A 35 -10.79 6.56 6.06
N ARG A 36 -10.67 7.87 6.30
CA ARG A 36 -11.63 8.86 5.78
C ARG A 36 -11.63 8.93 4.26
N SER A 37 -10.45 8.94 3.66
CA SER A 37 -10.25 9.08 2.21
C SER A 37 -8.85 8.65 1.81
N LEU A 38 -8.69 8.23 0.56
CA LEU A 38 -7.40 7.97 -0.08
C LEU A 38 -7.43 8.62 -1.48
N ASN A 39 -6.28 9.08 -1.97
CA ASN A 39 -6.19 9.49 -3.37
C ASN A 39 -5.82 8.29 -4.25
N ASN A 40 -6.40 8.19 -5.44
CA ASN A 40 -6.09 7.09 -6.37
C ASN A 40 -4.59 6.98 -6.69
N VAL A 41 -3.86 8.10 -6.68
CA VAL A 41 -2.40 8.12 -6.91
C VAL A 41 -1.58 7.46 -5.79
N ASP A 42 -2.15 7.27 -4.59
CA ASP A 42 -1.47 6.61 -3.47
C ASP A 42 -1.45 5.07 -3.62
N ILE A 43 -2.34 4.51 -4.45
CA ILE A 43 -2.46 3.05 -4.67
C ILE A 43 -1.15 2.46 -5.20
N TYR A 44 -0.43 3.20 -6.06
CA TYR A 44 0.90 2.79 -6.54
C TYR A 44 1.87 2.53 -5.38
N HIS A 45 1.94 3.45 -4.43
CA HIS A 45 2.84 3.36 -3.29
C HIS A 45 2.41 2.25 -2.32
N ILE A 46 1.10 2.01 -2.16
CA ILE A 46 0.57 0.86 -1.40
C ILE A 46 1.04 -0.46 -2.05
N ALA A 47 0.93 -0.59 -3.37
CA ALA A 47 1.38 -1.78 -4.08
C ALA A 47 2.89 -2.00 -3.94
N CYS A 48 3.70 -0.94 -4.13
CA CYS A 48 5.15 -1.01 -3.90
C CYS A 48 5.49 -1.44 -2.47
N HIS A 49 4.78 -0.91 -1.46
CA HIS A 49 4.99 -1.28 -0.07
C HIS A 49 4.75 -2.78 0.18
N ILE A 50 3.62 -3.29 -0.31
CA ILE A 50 3.23 -4.71 -0.13
C ILE A 50 4.22 -5.64 -0.84
N LEU A 51 4.63 -5.28 -2.05
CA LEU A 51 5.56 -6.07 -2.87
C LEU A 51 7.03 -5.88 -2.47
N LYS A 52 7.33 -4.99 -1.52
CA LYS A 52 8.70 -4.64 -1.10
C LYS A 52 9.56 -4.12 -2.26
N ILE A 53 8.97 -3.32 -3.15
CA ILE A 53 9.64 -2.69 -4.29
C ILE A 53 9.90 -1.23 -3.95
N ASN A 54 11.09 -0.73 -4.30
CA ASN A 54 11.38 0.70 -4.19
C ASN A 54 10.54 1.48 -5.21
N PRO A 55 9.68 2.41 -4.77
CA PRO A 55 8.86 3.20 -5.68
C PRO A 55 9.75 4.10 -6.54
N ASN A 56 9.38 4.29 -7.80
CA ASN A 56 10.00 5.31 -8.65
C ASN A 56 9.53 6.69 -8.15
N PRO A 57 10.45 7.59 -7.75
CA PRO A 57 10.11 8.89 -7.16
C PRO A 57 9.36 9.83 -8.11
N HIS A 58 9.28 9.51 -9.41
CA HIS A 58 8.61 10.31 -10.42
C HIS A 58 7.36 9.64 -11.02
N ALA A 59 6.95 8.46 -10.53
CA ALA A 59 5.82 7.73 -11.11
C ALA A 59 4.48 8.39 -10.84
N THR A 60 4.23 8.83 -9.60
CA THR A 60 2.99 9.48 -9.19
C THR A 60 3.27 10.52 -8.11
N ALA A 61 2.37 11.51 -7.96
CA ALA A 61 2.43 12.48 -6.87
C ALA A 61 1.93 11.93 -5.51
N GLY A 62 1.60 10.63 -5.43
CA GLY A 62 1.08 9.99 -4.22
C GLY A 62 2.15 9.76 -3.15
N SER A 63 1.73 9.34 -1.95
CA SER A 63 2.62 9.04 -0.84
C SER A 63 1.97 8.14 0.23
N LEU A 64 2.79 7.42 1.01
CA LEU A 64 2.31 6.61 2.15
C LEU A 64 2.11 7.40 3.43
N VAL A 65 2.49 8.68 3.49
CA VAL A 65 2.53 9.46 4.74
C VAL A 65 1.19 9.42 5.48
N ASN A 66 0.07 9.53 4.76
CA ASN A 66 -1.28 9.53 5.35
C ASN A 66 -1.91 8.13 5.46
N LEU A 67 -1.18 7.09 5.07
CA LEU A 67 -1.68 5.71 4.96
C LEU A 67 -0.93 4.73 5.89
N THR A 68 -0.08 5.23 6.78
CA THR A 68 0.71 4.42 7.71
C THR A 68 -0.18 3.56 8.62
N SER A 69 -1.36 4.04 9.01
CA SER A 69 -2.33 3.29 9.82
C SER A 69 -2.90 2.05 9.11
N LEU A 70 -2.78 1.96 7.78
CA LEU A 70 -3.22 0.79 7.02
C LEU A 70 -2.33 -0.43 7.26
N PHE A 71 -1.08 -0.24 7.66
CA PHE A 71 -0.08 -1.30 7.74
C PHE A 71 0.31 -1.57 9.19
N PRO A 72 0.64 -2.82 9.56
CA PRO A 72 1.28 -3.10 10.82
C PRO A 72 2.55 -2.26 10.99
N PRO A 73 2.93 -1.90 12.22
CA PRO A 73 4.26 -1.34 12.47
C PRO A 73 5.30 -2.26 11.84
N LYS A 74 6.30 -1.70 11.14
CA LYS A 74 7.42 -2.52 10.67
C LYS A 74 7.98 -3.25 11.88
N GLU A 75 7.92 -4.58 11.87
CA GLU A 75 8.65 -5.38 12.84
C GLU A 75 10.11 -4.93 12.73
N THR A 76 10.58 -4.23 13.77
CA THR A 76 12.00 -4.00 13.96
C THR A 76 12.60 -5.36 14.21
N VAL A 77 13.09 -6.00 13.15
CA VAL A 77 14.06 -7.08 13.29
C VAL A 77 15.16 -6.50 14.16
N SER A 78 15.27 -7.01 15.39
CA SER A 78 16.41 -6.76 16.25
C SER A 78 17.64 -7.25 15.47
N THR A 79 18.32 -6.35 14.78
CA THR A 79 19.66 -6.62 14.27
C THR A 79 20.56 -6.74 15.47
N THR A 80 20.71 -7.95 15.99
CA THR A 80 21.88 -8.33 16.76
C THR A 80 23.04 -8.17 15.80
N THR A 81 23.74 -7.04 15.91
CA THR A 81 25.01 -6.80 15.21
C THR A 81 26.03 -7.76 15.82
N THR A 82 26.13 -8.96 15.27
CA THR A 82 27.32 -9.81 15.44
C THR A 82 28.06 -9.76 14.11
N SER A 83 29.05 -8.89 14.07
CA SER A 83 30.14 -8.97 13.10
C SER A 83 30.79 -10.34 13.24
N GLU A 84 30.72 -11.19 12.22
CA GLU A 84 31.85 -12.06 11.89
C GLU A 84 31.72 -12.69 10.51
N SER A 85 32.91 -12.88 9.94
CA SER A 85 33.23 -13.23 8.57
C SER A 85 32.88 -14.68 8.23
N SER A 86 32.35 -14.86 7.01
CA SER A 86 32.53 -16.01 6.11
C SER A 86 32.71 -17.41 6.72
N SER A 87 31.69 -18.26 6.56
CA SER A 87 31.88 -19.63 6.04
C SER A 87 30.52 -20.22 5.67
N LEU A 88 30.44 -20.80 4.47
CA LEU A 88 29.29 -21.59 4.01
C LEU A 88 29.26 -22.92 4.77
N THR A 89 28.24 -23.17 5.58
CA THR A 89 27.84 -24.54 5.94
C THR A 89 26.33 -24.66 5.91
N THR A 90 25.85 -25.40 4.91
CA THR A 90 24.55 -26.07 4.91
C THR A 90 24.46 -26.97 6.13
N GLU A 91 23.43 -26.80 6.96
CA GLU A 91 22.87 -27.88 7.77
C GLU A 91 21.35 -27.74 7.76
N ILE A 92 20.69 -28.86 7.45
CA ILE A 92 19.24 -29.06 7.32
C ILE A 92 18.74 -29.74 8.62
N PHE A 93 17.42 -29.62 8.88
CA PHE A 93 16.56 -30.34 9.87
C PHE A 93 16.46 -29.66 11.25
N PHE A 94 15.34 -29.67 11.99
CA PHE A 94 14.21 -30.61 12.20
C PHE A 94 12.91 -29.80 12.49
N GLU A 95 11.66 -30.27 12.55
CA GLU A 95 10.92 -31.55 12.53
C GLU A 95 9.58 -31.28 11.80
#